data_AF-A0A5K1HIP7-F1
#
_entry.id   AF-A0A5K1HIP7-F1
#
_cell.length_a   1.000
_cell.length_b   1.000
_cell.length_c   1.000
_cell.angle_alpha   90.00
_cell.angle_beta   90.00
_cell.angle_gamma   90.00
#
_symmetry.space_group_name_H-M   'P 1'
#
loop_
_entity.id
_entity.type
_entity.pdbx_description
1 polymer ?
#
loop_
_entity_poly.entity_id
_entity_poly.type
_entity_poly.pdbx_seq_one_letter_code
_entity_poly.pdbx_strand_id
1 'polypeptide(L)' 'VWDLIKGTLAYSMYGHNGAINACAFSKKGDFFATGGLDCNLLLWKSAFSEEKGESIKDKGLCQSGHRVDQRT' A
#
# COMPACT_ATOMS: atom_id res chain seq x y z
N VAL A 1 4.85 -14.13 9.29
CA VAL A 1 4.79 -14.66 7.90
C VAL A 1 6.01 -15.53 7.68
N TRP A 2 5.81 -16.75 7.19
CA TRP A 2 6.88 -17.72 6.96
C TRP A 2 7.14 -17.88 5.46
N ASP A 3 8.41 -17.99 5.10
CA ASP A 3 8.84 -18.47 3.78
C ASP A 3 8.87 -20.01 3.83
N LEU A 4 7.93 -20.64 3.15
CA LEU A 4 7.79 -22.10 3.15
C LEU A 4 8.85 -22.79 2.28
N ILE A 5 9.46 -22.09 1.31
CA ILE A 5 10.48 -22.64 0.43
C ILE A 5 11.81 -22.70 1.18
N LYS A 6 12.14 -21.62 1.88
CA LYS A 6 13.38 -21.53 2.68
C LYS A 6 13.22 -22.09 4.08
N GLY A 7 12.00 -22.29 4.55
CA GLY A 7 11.70 -22.71 5.93
C GLY A 7 12.06 -21.64 6.97
N THR A 8 12.12 -20.37 6.57
CA THR A 8 12.56 -19.27 7.44
C THR A 8 11.42 -18.35 7.81
N LEU A 9 11.53 -17.74 9.00
CA LEU A 9 10.60 -16.70 9.43
C LEU A 9 10.93 -15.41 8.67
N ALA A 10 10.04 -15.02 7.75
CA ALA A 10 10.24 -13.81 6.95
C ALA A 10 9.93 -12.55 7.77
N TYR A 11 8.79 -12.53 8.47
CA TYR A 11 8.34 -11.38 9.23
C TYR A 11 7.62 -11.77 10.52
N SER A 12 7.95 -11.06 11.60
CA SER A 12 7.15 -11.01 12.83
C SER A 12 6.53 -9.63 12.93
N MET A 13 5.21 -9.59 13.10
CA MET A 13 4.45 -8.35 13.14
C MET A 13 3.91 -8.13 14.54
N TYR A 14 4.15 -6.93 15.05
CA TYR A 14 3.73 -6.51 16.38
C TYR A 14 2.90 -5.25 16.20
N GLY A 15 1.71 -5.22 16.80
CA GLY A 15 0.80 -4.09 16.63
C GLY A 15 -0.54 -4.28 17.33
N HIS A 16 -1.04 -5.52 17.42
CA HIS A 16 -2.23 -5.80 18.22
C HIS A 16 -1.91 -5.77 19.71
N ASN A 17 -2.76 -5.11 20.48
CA ASN A 17 -2.66 -5.03 21.95
C ASN A 17 -3.54 -6.09 22.64
N GLY A 18 -3.98 -7.11 21.90
CA GLY A 18 -4.89 -8.14 22.38
C GLY A 18 -4.78 -9.41 21.55
N ALA A 19 -5.53 -10.44 21.95
CA ALA A 19 -5.56 -11.71 21.23
C ALA A 19 -6.08 -11.51 19.80
N ILE A 20 -5.35 -12.03 18.83
CA ILE A 20 -5.74 -12.01 17.42
C ILE A 20 -6.70 -13.17 17.20
N ASN A 21 -7.90 -12.87 16.71
CA ASN A 21 -8.95 -13.86 16.51
C ASN A 21 -9.18 -14.17 15.03
N ALA A 22 -8.70 -13.31 14.12
CA ALA A 22 -8.89 -13.49 12.69
C ALA A 22 -7.70 -12.99 11.87
N CYS A 23 -7.44 -13.66 10.74
CA CYS A 23 -6.54 -13.21 9.69
C CYS A 23 -7.12 -13.56 8.31
N ALA A 24 -6.94 -12.68 7.33
CA ALA A 24 -7.43 -12.88 5.97
C ALA A 24 -6.48 -12.30 4.94
N PHE A 25 -6.23 -13.04 3.85
CA PHE A 25 -5.37 -12.60 2.76
C PHE A 25 -6.20 -12.04 1.60
N SER A 26 -5.69 -10.99 0.95
CA SER A 26 -6.20 -10.55 -0.34
C SER A 26 -5.97 -11.63 -1.39
N LYS A 27 -6.93 -11.84 -2.30
CA LYS A 27 -6.81 -12.82 -3.39
C LYS A 27 -5.61 -12.56 -4.30
N LYS A 28 -5.21 -11.29 -4.45
CA LYS A 28 -4.05 -10.89 -5.24
C LYS A 28 -2.72 -11.07 -4.49
N GLY A 29 -2.76 -11.21 -3.17
CA GLY A 29 -1.56 -11.32 -2.33
C GLY A 29 -0.89 -9.99 -1.98
N ASP A 30 -1.46 -8.84 -2.41
CA ASP A 30 -0.89 -7.50 -2.15
C ASP A 30 -1.01 -7.08 -0.68
N PHE A 31 -2.05 -7.56 0.00
CA PHE A 31 -2.35 -7.21 1.38
C PHE A 31 -2.90 -8.40 2.15
N PHE A 32 -2.82 -8.31 3.47
CA PHE A 32 -3.56 -9.15 4.37
C PHE A 32 -3.98 -8.35 5.61
N ALA A 33 -5.09 -8.73 6.20
CA ALA A 33 -5.65 -8.10 7.38
C ALA A 33 -5.57 -9.02 8.58
N THR A 34 -5.36 -8.44 9.75
CA THR A 34 -5.47 -9.11 11.05
C THR A 34 -6.44 -8.35 11.94
N GLY A 35 -7.26 -9.08 12.70
CA GLY A 35 -8.24 -8.51 13.61
C GLY A 35 -8.17 -9.18 14.98
N GLY A 36 -8.24 -8.36 16.03
CA GLY A 36 -8.08 -8.80 17.41
C GLY A 36 -9.16 -8.28 18.35
N LEU A 37 -9.09 -8.75 19.60
CA LEU A 37 -9.93 -8.30 20.71
C LEU A 37 -9.64 -6.86 21.13
N ASP A 38 -8.54 -6.28 20.64
CA ASP A 38 -8.18 -4.88 20.85
C ASP A 38 -9.03 -3.90 20.02
N CYS A 39 -10.10 -4.39 19.38
CA CYS A 39 -11.00 -3.63 18.50
C CYS A 39 -10.30 -2.97 17.31
N ASN A 40 -9.06 -3.39 17.00
CA ASN A 40 -8.30 -2.87 15.89
C ASN A 40 -8.29 -3.87 14.74
N LEU A 41 -8.25 -3.31 13.53
CA LEU A 41 -7.99 -4.04 12.29
C LEU A 41 -6.71 -3.48 11.69
N LEU A 42 -5.67 -4.32 11.61
CA LEU A 42 -4.40 -3.95 11.01
C LEU A 42 -4.34 -4.51 9.59
N LEU A 43 -4.10 -3.62 8.62
CA LEU A 43 -3.85 -3.98 7.24
C LEU A 43 -2.35 -3.96 6.97
N TRP A 44 -1.83 -5.08 6.50
CA TRP A 44 -0.42 -5.27 6.23
C TRP A 44 -0.20 -5.32 4.72
N LYS A 45 0.73 -4.50 4.23
CA LYS A 45 1.18 -4.58 2.84
C LYS A 45 2.17 -5.73 2.70
N SER A 46 1.90 -6.58 1.74
CA SER A 46 2.76 -7.69 1.37
C SER A 46 3.86 -7.19 0.44
N ALA A 47 5.12 -7.54 0.72
CA ALA A 47 6.24 -7.20 -0.16
C ALA A 47 6.28 -8.06 -1.43
N PHE A 48 5.36 -9.02 -1.57
CA PHE A 48 5.31 -9.92 -2.74
C PHE A 48 4.76 -9.23 -4.00
N SER A 49 4.15 -8.06 -3.88
CA SER A 49 3.69 -7.28 -5.03
C SER A 49 4.68 -6.15 -5.37
N GLU A 50 5.59 -6.43 -6.30
CA GLU A 50 6.33 -5.40 -7.03
C GLU A 50 5.39 -4.67 -7.98
N GLU A 51 4.60 -3.75 -7.46
CA GLU A 51 4.16 -2.60 -8.24
C GLU A 51 5.11 -1.45 -7.92
N LYS A 52 6.02 -1.19 -8.87
CA LYS A 52 6.87 -0.01 -8.90
C LYS A 52 5.99 1.21 -8.60
N GLY A 53 6.20 1.83 -7.45
CA GLY A 53 5.66 3.14 -7.16
C GLY A 53 6.30 4.16 -8.08
N GLU A 54 5.79 4.28 -9.31
CA GLU A 54 6.13 5.41 -10.18
C GLU A 54 5.50 6.65 -9.57
N SER A 55 6.35 7.43 -8.91
CA SER A 55 6.08 8.80 -8.48
C SER A 55 5.70 9.63 -9.71
N ILE A 56 4.40 9.81 -9.95
CA ILE A 56 3.89 10.77 -10.92
C ILE A 56 4.29 12.17 -10.41
N LYS A 57 5.36 12.74 -10.99
CA LYS A 57 5.69 14.15 -10.78
C LYS A 57 4.67 14.96 -11.55
N ASP A 58 3.75 15.59 -10.83
CA ASP A 58 2.80 16.52 -11.42
C ASP A 58 3.56 17.72 -11.99
N LYS A 59 3.82 17.70 -13.31
CA LYS A 59 4.27 18.87 -14.04
C LYS A 59 3.02 19.63 -14.47
N GLY A 60 2.56 20.51 -13.59
CA GLY A 60 1.64 21.57 -13.97
C GLY A 60 2.26 22.41 -15.08
N LEU A 61 1.84 22.19 -16.32
CA LEU A 61 2.08 23.09 -17.44
C LEU A 61 0.82 23.14 -18.32
N CYS A 62 -0.16 23.91 -17.87
CA CYS A 62 -1.15 24.49 -18.75
C CYS A 62 -0.42 25.56 -19.60
N GLN A 63 -0.06 25.22 -20.83
CA GLN A 63 0.22 26.24 -21.85
C GLN A 63 -1.07 26.50 -22.62
N SER A 64 -1.90 27.42 -22.13
CA SER A 64 -2.92 28.05 -22.98
C SER A 64 -2.35 29.36 -23.51
N GLY A 65 -1.79 29.29 -24.72
CA GLY A 65 -1.49 30.47 -25.52
C GLY A 65 -2.79 31.13 -25.96
N HIS A 66 -3.03 32.35 -25.50
CA HIS A 66 -3.88 33.30 -26.21
C HIS A 66 -3.17 34.65 -26.22
N ARG A 67 -2.49 34.90 -27.35
CA ARG A 67 -1.94 36.20 -27.69
C ARG A 67 -3.13 37.08 -28.05
N VAL A 68 -3.40 38.09 -27.23
CA VAL A 68 -4.35 39.15 -27.58
C VAL A 68 -3.53 40.29 -28.18
N ASP A 69 -3.70 40.47 -29.48
CA ASP A 69 -3.15 41.59 -30.22
C ASP A 69 -3.96 42.84 -29.85
N GLN A 70 -3.34 43.84 -29.24
CA GLN A 70 -3.92 45.17 -29.16
C GLN A 70 -3.33 46.02 -30.29
N ARG A 71 -4.11 46.19 -31.35
CA ARG A 71 -4.01 47.35 -32.25
C ARG A 71 -4.93 48.43 -31.73
N THR A 72 -4.37 49.55 -31.29
CA THR A 72 -4.72 50.94 -31.65
C THR A 72 -3.69 51.86 -31.01
#